data_AF-A2Q525-F1
#
_entry.id   AF-A2Q525-F1
#
_cell.length_a   1.000
_cell.length_b   1.000
_cell.length_c   1.000
_cell.angle_alpha   90.00
_cell.angle_beta   90.00
_cell.angle_gamma   90.00
#
_symmetry.space_group_name_H-M   'P 1'
#
loop_
_entity.id
_entity.type
_entity.pdbx_description
1 polymer ?
#
loop_
_entity_poly.entity_id
_entity_poly.type
_entity_poly.pdbx_seq_one_letter_code
_entity_poly.pdbx_strand_id
1 'polypeptide(L)' 'MMDKKYLEQLSLEWSPDADFSDSQSEMNILSKLQPYKNLERLYLSNYRGTKFPKWVGDPSYHNITRLSLSRC' A
#
# COMPACT_ATOMS: atom_id res chain seq x y z
N MET A 1 -20.00 7.10 7.37
CA MET A 1 -18.94 6.80 6.39
C MET A 1 -17.80 7.77 6.65
N MET A 2 -16.63 7.30 7.10
CA MET A 2 -15.45 8.17 7.21
C MET A 2 -14.94 8.45 5.80
N ASP A 3 -15.14 9.68 5.34
CA ASP A 3 -14.51 10.19 4.13
C ASP A 3 -12.99 10.19 4.34
N LYS A 4 -12.27 9.22 3.75
CA LYS A 4 -10.80 9.11 3.80
C LYS A 4 -10.09 10.17 2.93
N LYS A 5 -10.76 11.29 2.66
CA LYS A 5 -10.28 12.43 1.85
C LYS A 5 -9.12 13.18 2.49
N TYR A 6 -8.78 12.86 3.75
CA TYR A 6 -7.66 13.42 4.50
C TYR A 6 -6.63 12.34 4.88
N LEU A 7 -6.68 11.17 4.25
CA LEU A 7 -5.70 10.12 4.51
C LEU A 7 -4.36 10.50 3.84
N GLU A 8 -3.48 11.11 4.61
CA GLU A 8 -2.12 11.48 4.19
C GLU A 8 -1.13 10.32 4.34
N GLN A 9 -1.41 9.35 5.21
CA GLN A 9 -0.53 8.21 5.46
C GLN A 9 -1.28 6.89 5.48
N LEU A 10 -0.69 5.89 4.80
CA LEU A 10 -1.13 4.52 4.77
C LEU A 10 0.03 3.63 5.22
N SER A 11 -0.16 2.93 6.32
CA SER A 11 0.79 1.94 6.83
C SER A 11 0.14 0.57 6.78
N LEU A 12 0.81 -0.39 6.16
CA LEU A 12 0.39 -1.79 6.10
C LEU A 12 1.53 -2.67 6.59
N GLU A 13 1.21 -3.57 7.51
CA GLU A 13 2.14 -4.54 8.06
C GLU A 13 1.50 -5.92 7.95
N TRP A 14 2.18 -6.82 7.26
CA TRP A 14 1.77 -8.21 7.13
C TRP A 14 2.44 -9.03 8.24
N SER A 15 1.69 -10.00 8.77
CA SER A 15 2.24 -10.92 9.77
C SER A 15 3.30 -11.81 9.12
N PRO A 16 4.52 -11.90 9.70
CA PRO A 16 5.59 -12.74 9.16
C PRO A 16 5.24 -14.24 9.24
N ASP A 17 4.38 -14.63 10.17
CA ASP A 17 4.04 -16.03 10.44
C ASP A 17 2.73 -16.46 9.76
N ALA A 18 2.10 -15.58 9.00
CA ALA A 18 0.87 -15.95 8.33
C ALA A 18 1.15 -16.90 7.15
N ASP A 19 0.42 -18.02 7.11
CA ASP A 19 0.37 -19.05 6.06
C ASP A 19 -0.17 -18.52 4.71
N PHE A 20 -0.04 -17.21 4.45
CA PHE A 20 -0.24 -16.64 3.13
C PHE A 20 1.02 -16.91 2.31
N SER A 21 1.11 -18.13 1.78
CA SER A 21 1.98 -18.49 0.65
C SER A 21 1.65 -17.69 -0.62
N ASP A 22 0.62 -16.85 -0.57
CA ASP A 22 0.03 -16.21 -1.72
C ASP A 22 0.33 -14.71 -1.70
N SER A 23 1.53 -14.34 -2.17
CA SER A 23 1.91 -12.96 -2.49
C SER A 23 0.83 -12.24 -3.34
N GLN A 24 0.05 -13.01 -4.09
CA GLN A 24 -1.08 -12.53 -4.87
C GLN A 24 -2.17 -11.90 -3.98
N SER A 25 -2.44 -12.46 -2.81
CA SER A 25 -3.43 -11.94 -1.87
C SER A 25 -3.02 -10.57 -1.31
N GLU A 26 -1.75 -10.40 -0.96
CA GLU A 26 -1.22 -9.11 -0.49
C GLU A 26 -1.23 -8.04 -1.59
N MET A 27 -0.84 -8.44 -2.81
CA MET A 27 -0.97 -7.58 -4.00
C MET A 27 -2.42 -7.17 -4.25
N ASN A 28 -3.37 -8.09 -4.09
CA ASN A 28 -4.80 -7.83 -4.24
C ASN A 28 -5.31 -6.85 -3.17
N ILE A 29 -4.88 -7.00 -1.92
CA ILE A 29 -5.23 -6.08 -0.83
C ILE A 29 -4.71 -4.68 -1.14
N LEU A 30 -3.42 -4.54 -1.47
CA LEU A 30 -2.81 -3.26 -1.80
C LEU A 30 -3.47 -2.60 -3.03
N SER A 31 -3.89 -3.41 -4.00
CA SER A 31 -4.64 -2.93 -5.19
C SER A 31 -6.03 -2.39 -4.82
N LYS A 32 -6.78 -3.08 -3.95
CA LYS A 32 -8.15 -2.70 -3.55
C LYS A 32 -8.19 -1.52 -2.58
N LEU A 33 -7.10 -1.28 -1.85
CA LEU A 33 -7.02 -0.16 -0.91
C LEU A 33 -7.04 1.21 -1.58
N GLN A 34 -6.67 1.27 -2.87
CA GLN A 34 -6.54 2.47 -3.71
C GLN A 34 -7.05 3.75 -3.02
N PRO A 35 -6.15 4.50 -2.34
CA PRO A 35 -6.55 5.63 -1.51
C PRO A 35 -6.99 6.83 -2.37
N TYR A 36 -7.50 7.86 -1.70
CA TYR A 36 -7.67 9.16 -2.33
C TYR A 36 -6.30 9.78 -2.66
N LYS A 37 -6.28 10.69 -3.65
CA LYS A 37 -5.06 11.23 -4.28
C LYS A 37 -4.19 12.12 -3.36
N ASN A 38 -4.67 12.38 -2.16
CA ASN A 38 -4.02 13.15 -1.09
C ASN A 38 -3.15 12.28 -0.17
N LEU A 39 -2.93 11.00 -0.50
CA LEU A 39 -1.94 10.19 0.19
C LEU A 39 -0.53 10.74 -0.06
N GLU A 40 0.22 10.96 1.00
CA GLU A 40 1.61 11.45 0.96
C GLU A 40 2.64 10.37 1.27
N ARG A 41 2.30 9.47 2.20
CA ARG A 41 3.23 8.49 2.78
C ARG A 41 2.65 7.08 2.68
N LEU A 42 3.39 6.18 2.02
CA LEU A 42 3.10 4.75 1.98
C LEU A 42 4.20 3.98 2.71
N TYR A 43 3.81 3.25 3.76
CA TYR A 43 4.69 2.34 4.50
C TYR A 43 4.19 0.91 4.36
N LEU A 44 5.07 0.00 3.91
CA LEU A 44 4.80 -1.42 3.76
C LEU A 44 5.84 -2.22 4.55
N SER A 45 5.39 -3.11 5.43
CA SER A 45 6.24 -3.99 6.24
C SER A 45 5.87 -5.45 6.04
N ASN A 46 6.86 -6.30 5.78
CA ASN A 46 6.67 -7.72 5.43
C ASN A 46 5.81 -7.94 4.18
N TYR A 47 5.79 -6.99 3.25
CA TYR A 47 5.05 -7.13 1.99
C TYR A 47 5.78 -8.07 1.04
N ARG A 48 5.17 -9.21 0.71
CA ARG A 48 5.71 -10.30 -0.13
C ARG A 48 5.31 -10.17 -1.60
N GLY A 49 4.50 -9.17 -1.95
CA GLY A 49 4.10 -8.90 -3.31
C GLY A 49 5.27 -8.50 -4.20
N THR A 50 5.35 -9.07 -5.40
CA THR A 50 6.48 -8.80 -6.32
C THR A 50 6.27 -7.56 -7.20
N LYS A 51 5.08 -6.94 -7.15
CA LYS A 51 4.73 -5.77 -7.96
C LYS A 51 3.81 -4.84 -7.19
N PHE A 52 3.99 -3.53 -7.40
CA PHE A 52 3.06 -2.53 -6.91
C PHE A 52 1.82 -2.41 -7.82
N PRO A 53 0.65 -2.09 -7.24
CA PRO A 53 -0.52 -1.73 -8.04
C PRO A 53 -0.28 -0.41 -8.79
N LYS A 54 -1.02 -0.25 -9.89
CA LYS A 54 -0.87 0.89 -10.82
C LYS A 54 -0.90 2.25 -10.11
N TRP A 55 -1.73 2.41 -9.09
CA TRP A 55 -1.90 3.69 -8.39
C TRP A 55 -0.63 4.19 -7.70
N VAL A 56 0.29 3.31 -7.28
CA VAL A 56 1.56 3.71 -6.64
C VAL A 56 2.46 4.44 -7.64
N GLY A 57 2.38 4.11 -8.93
CA GLY A 57 3.14 4.75 -10.01
C GLY A 57 2.31 5.66 -10.90
N ASP A 58 1.04 5.89 -10.58
CA ASP A 58 0.14 6.71 -11.41
C ASP A 58 0.38 8.20 -11.09
N PRO A 59 0.63 9.06 -12.10
CA PRO A 59 0.86 10.49 -11.91
C PRO A 59 -0.28 11.23 -11.15
N SER A 60 -1.50 10.67 -11.14
CA SER A 60 -2.60 11.18 -10.34
C SER A 60 -2.33 11.16 -8.84
N TYR A 61 -1.44 10.29 -8.38
CA TYR A 61 -1.00 10.17 -6.98
C TYR A 61 0.28 10.99 -6.71
N HIS A 62 0.39 12.16 -7.35
CA HIS A 62 1.53 13.08 -7.25
C HIS A 62 1.90 13.50 -5.81
N ASN A 63 0.97 13.40 -4.86
CA ASN A 63 1.26 13.75 -3.46
C ASN A 63 2.09 12.69 -2.74
N ILE A 64 2.20 11.46 -3.27
CA ILE A 64 3.04 10.42 -2.67
C ILE A 64 4.50 10.83 -2.85
N THR A 65 5.07 11.38 -1.79
CA THR A 65 6.46 11.83 -1.74
C THR A 65 7.36 10.84 -1.02
N ARG A 66 6.78 9.90 -0.26
CA ARG A 66 7.54 8.91 0.51
C ARG A 66 6.95 7.51 0.41
N LEU A 67 7.76 6.60 -0.13
CA LEU A 67 7.56 5.15 -0.05
C LEU A 67 8.61 4.57 0.91
N SER A 68 8.19 3.74 1.85
CA SER A 68 9.09 3.07 2.80
C SER A 68 8.73 1.59 2.87
N LEU A 69 9.73 0.76 2.62
CA LEU A 69 9.63 -0.70 2.62
C LEU A 69 10.49 -1.25 3.76
N SER A 70 9.95 -2.20 4.50
CA SER A 70 10.66 -2.88 5.59
C SER A 70 10.45 -4.38 5.46
N ARG A 71 11.53 -5.17 5.49
CA ARG A 71 11.47 -6.64 5.46
C ARG A 71 10.59 -7.20 4.32
N CYS A 72 10.63 -6.55 3.15
CA CYS A 72 9.89 -6.92 1.94
C CYS A 72 10.77 -7.73 0.99
#